data_AF-A0A7Z8L9S9-F1
#
_entry.id   AF-A0A7Z8L9S9-F1
#
_cell.length_a   1.000
_cell.length_b   1.000
_cell.length_c   1.000
_cell.angle_alpha   90.00
_cell.angle_beta   90.00
_cell.angle_gamma   90.00
#
_symmetry.space_group_name_H-M   'P 1'
#
loop_
_entity.id
_entity.type
_entity.pdbx_description
1 polymer ?
#
loop_
_entity_poly.entity_id
_entity_poly.type
_entity_poly.pdbx_seq_one_letter_code
_entity_poly.pdbx_strand_id
1 'polypeptide(L)'
;MLVRAIYPSIALCLSFYGISNLSASEVYQAPHPEPTAEEVAIVELMNRFRADPVTEGQLILDATDLPSYFWRQSNLVVDKQMYLEEVQALNPAPPLVFDLDALKAARLHSHYMIINDHQSHQQDPGRSGFTGRSFSDRLKAAGFSGSPGGENIFRNAGNAWQSHAAFIIDFGPGGPGGMQNGRGHRMNMINPRFNVIGASAVEHGGRFAVTHKLGRSNGRFIGGVIYSDRNGNGFFDPGEERAGALIRSSDGRSETRSWASGGYVLRLPNNSSGAVQITVGEVTTTVIIPAGENNVHFSWAVPAEAELAAADRLIREVEAIPDDARNQARRRRALISLLIGSQRLQLDHGRQERVQALTAEIASELATDQKRYLAAVAAGDRRELATVQRESSSTWRGSEAMAWFDEAALYARAAQGVAGYRATRDAGRAIDQGQLSQLHDNLRSAAQASKHPDLRAAFLALLQEVKP
;
A
#
# COMPACT_ATOMS: atom_id res chain seq x y z
N MET A 1 -0.35 -37.82 92.40
CA MET A 1 -1.44 -37.04 91.76
C MET A 1 -0.92 -36.61 90.39
N LEU A 2 -0.91 -37.47 89.35
CA LEU A 2 -1.98 -37.70 88.36
C LEU A 2 -2.42 -36.36 87.71
N VAL A 3 -1.77 -35.87 86.65
CA VAL A 3 -1.83 -36.23 85.20
C VAL A 3 -3.23 -36.11 84.58
N ARG A 4 -3.35 -35.20 83.59
CA ARG A 4 -4.14 -35.23 82.32
C ARG A 4 -4.58 -33.80 81.95
N ALA A 5 -4.71 -33.37 80.70
CA ALA A 5 -4.37 -33.93 79.40
C ALA A 5 -4.42 -32.78 78.39
N ILE A 6 -3.56 -32.86 77.37
CA ILE A 6 -3.57 -32.02 76.17
C ILE A 6 -4.62 -32.59 75.21
N TYR A 7 -5.47 -31.74 74.63
CA TYR A 7 -6.22 -32.00 73.40
C TYR A 7 -6.05 -30.83 72.44
N PRO A 8 -5.83 -31.06 71.13
CA PRO A 8 -5.66 -30.01 70.14
C PRO A 8 -7.02 -29.57 69.58
N SER A 9 -7.25 -28.26 69.51
CA SER A 9 -8.38 -27.71 68.75
C SER A 9 -7.99 -27.58 67.28
N ILE A 10 -8.66 -28.37 66.44
CA ILE A 10 -8.76 -28.20 65.00
C ILE A 10 -9.53 -26.91 64.73
N ALA A 11 -8.90 -25.95 64.04
CA ALA A 11 -9.60 -24.80 63.45
C ALA A 11 -9.03 -24.52 62.06
N LEU A 12 -9.68 -25.15 61.08
CA LEU A 12 -10.04 -24.66 59.76
C LEU A 12 -8.98 -23.80 59.01
N CYS A 13 -8.31 -24.44 58.04
CA CYS A 13 -7.71 -23.76 56.89
C CYS A 13 -8.74 -22.89 56.17
N LEU A 14 -8.69 -21.58 56.38
CA LEU A 14 -9.16 -20.61 55.39
C LEU A 14 -7.95 -20.17 54.58
N SER A 15 -7.71 -20.88 53.49
CA SER A 15 -6.84 -20.45 52.41
C SER A 15 -7.38 -19.14 51.84
N PHE A 16 -6.77 -18.02 52.26
CA PHE A 16 -6.84 -16.75 51.54
C PHE A 16 -6.07 -16.91 50.21
N TYR A 17 -6.73 -17.54 49.23
CA TYR A 17 -6.41 -17.31 47.82
C TYR A 17 -7.19 -16.07 47.40
N GLY A 18 -6.47 -14.96 47.21
CA GLY A 18 -7.10 -13.71 46.82
C GLY A 18 -6.14 -12.54 46.69
N ILE A 19 -4.95 -12.76 46.12
CA ILE A 19 -4.24 -11.69 45.42
C ILE A 19 -4.10 -12.14 43.98
N SER A 20 -5.03 -11.66 43.14
CA SER A 20 -4.80 -11.53 41.71
C SER A 20 -5.27 -10.13 41.32
N ASN A 21 -4.28 -9.25 41.17
CA ASN A 21 -4.40 -7.93 40.58
C ASN A 21 -5.14 -8.00 39.24
N LEU A 22 -6.31 -7.38 39.14
CA LEU A 22 -6.96 -7.06 37.87
C LEU A 22 -7.67 -5.69 38.01
N SER A 23 -6.89 -4.63 38.23
CA SER A 23 -7.33 -3.30 37.80
C SER A 23 -6.94 -3.16 36.32
N ALA A 24 -7.75 -3.74 35.42
CA ALA A 24 -7.83 -3.18 34.09
C ALA A 24 -8.33 -1.74 34.28
N SER A 25 -7.45 -0.76 34.12
CA SER A 25 -7.76 0.65 34.36
C SER A 25 -9.06 1.02 33.64
N GLU A 26 -10.09 1.47 34.37
CA GLU A 26 -11.34 2.00 33.80
C GLU A 26 -11.10 3.21 32.88
N VAL A 27 -9.95 3.85 33.03
CA VAL A 27 -9.50 4.98 32.24
C VAL A 27 -8.48 4.50 31.22
N TYR A 28 -8.83 4.60 29.94
CA TYR A 28 -7.85 4.40 28.87
C TYR A 28 -6.76 5.46 28.94
N GLN A 29 -5.50 5.03 29.02
CA GLN A 29 -4.35 5.88 28.81
C GLN A 29 -3.80 5.61 27.42
N ALA A 30 -3.89 6.61 26.54
CA ALA A 30 -3.26 6.52 25.23
C ALA A 30 -1.73 6.42 25.40
N PRO A 31 -1.03 5.59 24.63
CA PRO A 31 0.42 5.50 24.70
C PRO A 31 1.09 6.84 24.33
N HIS A 32 0.49 7.58 23.40
CA HIS A 32 0.88 8.93 23.01
C HIS A 32 -0.34 9.65 22.39
N PRO A 33 -0.44 10.99 22.41
CA PRO A 33 -1.52 11.71 21.70
C PRO A 33 -1.51 11.49 20.18
N GLU A 34 -0.32 11.27 19.60
CA GLU A 34 -0.12 10.99 18.16
C GLU A 34 -0.47 9.53 17.80
N PRO A 35 -0.77 9.23 16.53
CA PRO A 35 -1.11 7.87 16.11
C PRO A 35 0.08 6.91 16.23
N THR A 36 -0.23 5.63 16.50
CA THR A 36 0.74 4.53 16.43
C THR A 36 0.99 4.12 14.98
N ALA A 37 2.01 3.30 14.75
CA ALA A 37 2.28 2.75 13.41
C ALA A 37 1.09 1.94 12.86
N GLU A 38 0.43 1.13 13.70
CA GLU A 38 -0.76 0.36 13.32
C GLU A 38 -1.92 1.28 12.89
N GLU A 39 -2.13 2.39 13.60
CA GLU A 39 -3.17 3.36 13.26
C GLU A 39 -2.85 4.09 11.95
N VAL A 40 -1.58 4.46 11.73
CA VAL A 40 -1.13 5.03 10.45
C VAL A 40 -1.36 4.05 9.30
N ALA A 41 -1.03 2.77 9.48
CA ALA A 41 -1.28 1.74 8.46
C ALA A 41 -2.77 1.62 8.08
N ILE A 42 -3.69 1.74 9.07
CA ILE A 42 -5.14 1.78 8.79
C ILE A 42 -5.51 2.94 7.86
N VAL A 43 -4.95 4.14 8.08
CA VAL A 43 -5.25 5.32 7.26
C VAL A 43 -4.57 5.26 5.89
N GLU A 44 -3.38 4.68 5.79
CA GLU A 44 -2.72 4.45 4.50
C GLU A 44 -3.52 3.47 3.64
N LEU A 45 -3.98 2.36 4.21
CA LEU A 45 -4.86 1.41 3.50
C LEU A 45 -6.18 2.08 3.09
N MET A 46 -6.80 2.86 3.99
CA MET A 46 -7.98 3.66 3.70
C MET A 46 -7.78 4.59 2.50
N ASN A 47 -6.63 5.28 2.43
CA ASN A 47 -6.33 6.18 1.33
C ASN A 47 -6.00 5.45 0.02
N ARG A 48 -5.40 4.25 0.07
CA ARG A 48 -5.22 3.38 -1.10
C ARG A 48 -6.57 2.95 -1.69
N PHE A 49 -7.50 2.51 -0.83
CA PHE A 49 -8.88 2.22 -1.20
C PHE A 49 -9.60 3.43 -1.79
N ARG A 50 -9.45 4.62 -1.18
CA ARG A 50 -10.11 5.84 -1.66
C ARG A 50 -9.54 6.31 -3.00
N ALA A 51 -8.25 6.11 -3.25
CA ALA A 51 -7.62 6.47 -4.52
C ALA A 51 -8.04 5.54 -5.67
N ASP A 52 -8.11 4.23 -5.40
CA ASP A 52 -8.47 3.22 -6.39
C ASP A 52 -9.27 2.07 -5.75
N PRO A 53 -10.60 2.25 -5.59
CA PRO A 53 -11.44 1.24 -4.93
C PRO A 53 -11.58 -0.05 -5.73
N VAL A 54 -11.36 0.02 -7.05
CA VAL A 54 -11.43 -1.14 -7.95
C VAL A 54 -10.23 -2.05 -7.72
N THR A 55 -9.02 -1.49 -7.81
CA THR A 55 -7.78 -2.26 -7.57
C THR A 55 -7.74 -2.80 -6.14
N GLU A 56 -8.08 -1.99 -5.14
CA GLU A 56 -8.10 -2.45 -3.74
C GLU A 56 -9.10 -3.59 -3.51
N GLY A 57 -10.29 -3.47 -4.11
CA GLY A 57 -11.32 -4.50 -4.03
C GLY A 57 -10.84 -5.84 -4.58
N GLN A 58 -10.13 -5.82 -5.70
CA GLN A 58 -9.51 -6.99 -6.31
C GLN A 58 -8.37 -7.56 -5.43
N LEU A 59 -7.51 -6.71 -4.85
CA LEU A 59 -6.47 -7.15 -3.92
C LEU A 59 -7.04 -7.92 -2.73
N ILE A 60 -8.14 -7.44 -2.15
CA ILE A 60 -8.85 -8.12 -1.06
C ILE A 60 -9.43 -9.46 -1.52
N LEU A 61 -9.98 -9.52 -2.74
CA LEU A 61 -10.56 -10.75 -3.29
C LEU A 61 -9.50 -11.85 -3.51
N ASP A 62 -8.31 -11.46 -3.95
CA ASP A 62 -7.18 -12.33 -4.28
C ASP A 62 -6.31 -12.67 -3.07
N ALA A 63 -6.49 -11.97 -1.95
CA ALA A 63 -5.70 -12.14 -0.74
C ALA A 63 -5.84 -13.55 -0.15
N THR A 64 -4.70 -14.20 0.10
CA THR A 64 -4.62 -15.56 0.66
C THR A 64 -4.39 -15.57 2.18
N ASP A 65 -4.07 -14.42 2.77
CA ASP A 65 -3.78 -14.22 4.18
C ASP A 65 -4.99 -13.73 4.99
N LEU A 66 -6.11 -13.42 4.32
CA LEU A 66 -7.37 -13.08 4.97
C LEU A 66 -8.03 -14.32 5.60
N PRO A 67 -8.57 -14.22 6.83
CA PRO A 67 -9.26 -15.34 7.45
C PRO A 67 -10.47 -15.81 6.63
N SER A 68 -10.61 -17.13 6.48
CA SER A 68 -11.71 -17.73 5.69
C SER A 68 -13.12 -17.32 6.15
N TYR A 69 -13.27 -16.97 7.43
CA TYR A 69 -14.54 -16.52 8.01
C TYR A 69 -15.01 -15.14 7.50
N PHE A 70 -14.16 -14.38 6.81
CA PHE A 70 -14.59 -13.16 6.11
C PHE A 70 -15.48 -13.51 4.90
N TRP A 71 -15.25 -14.66 4.28
CA TRP A 71 -15.99 -15.10 3.10
C TRP A 71 -17.05 -16.14 3.42
N ARG A 72 -16.86 -16.95 4.45
CA ARG A 72 -17.77 -18.05 4.81
C ARG A 72 -17.80 -18.30 6.30
N GLN A 73 -18.99 -18.16 6.88
CA GLN A 73 -19.35 -18.53 8.24
C GLN A 73 -20.43 -19.61 8.18
N SER A 74 -20.75 -20.25 9.31
CA SER A 74 -21.67 -21.40 9.36
C SER A 74 -23.03 -21.13 8.69
N ASN A 75 -23.56 -19.90 8.79
CA ASN A 75 -24.86 -19.51 8.25
C ASN A 75 -24.78 -18.34 7.26
N LEU A 76 -23.60 -18.02 6.75
CA LEU A 76 -23.38 -16.85 5.90
C LEU A 76 -22.26 -17.12 4.90
N VAL A 77 -22.53 -16.86 3.62
CA VAL A 77 -21.55 -16.96 2.54
C VAL A 77 -21.58 -15.64 1.78
N VAL A 78 -20.42 -14.99 1.69
CA VAL A 78 -20.27 -13.79 0.88
C VAL A 78 -20.31 -14.17 -0.59
N ASP A 79 -21.17 -13.50 -1.35
CA ASP A 79 -21.17 -13.55 -2.80
C ASP A 79 -20.01 -12.71 -3.32
N LYS A 80 -18.93 -13.40 -3.70
CA LYS A 80 -17.69 -12.78 -4.19
C LYS A 80 -17.88 -12.03 -5.51
N GLN A 81 -18.80 -12.48 -6.36
CA GLN A 81 -19.07 -11.82 -7.63
C GLN A 81 -19.84 -10.51 -7.39
N MET A 82 -20.86 -10.56 -6.53
CA MET A 82 -21.58 -9.35 -6.11
C MET A 82 -20.65 -8.35 -5.42
N TYR A 83 -19.77 -8.82 -4.53
CA TYR A 83 -18.75 -7.98 -3.90
C TYR A 83 -17.90 -7.26 -4.95
N LEU A 84 -17.39 -8.00 -5.94
CA LEU A 84 -16.53 -7.45 -6.99
C LEU A 84 -17.27 -6.42 -7.86
N GLU A 85 -18.50 -6.71 -8.26
CA GLU A 85 -19.34 -5.78 -9.03
C GLU A 85 -19.63 -4.50 -8.26
N GLU A 86 -19.93 -4.60 -6.96
CA GLU A 86 -20.19 -3.43 -6.11
C GLU A 86 -18.95 -2.55 -5.94
N VAL A 87 -17.76 -3.13 -5.72
CA VAL A 87 -16.52 -2.32 -5.58
C VAL A 87 -16.07 -1.71 -6.91
N GLN A 88 -16.30 -2.41 -8.04
CA GLN A 88 -16.05 -1.89 -9.39
C GLN A 88 -16.92 -0.68 -9.73
N ALA A 89 -18.09 -0.54 -9.10
CA ALA A 89 -19.00 0.59 -9.30
C ALA A 89 -18.68 1.81 -8.41
N LEU A 90 -17.71 1.72 -7.51
CA LEU A 90 -17.34 2.84 -6.63
C LEU A 90 -16.51 3.89 -7.37
N ASN A 91 -16.74 5.16 -7.01
CA ASN A 91 -15.91 6.26 -7.47
C ASN A 91 -14.77 6.52 -6.47
N PRO A 92 -13.57 6.90 -6.93
CA PRO A 92 -12.51 7.39 -6.06
C PRO A 92 -12.96 8.58 -5.20
N ALA A 93 -12.35 8.72 -4.03
CA ALA A 93 -12.61 9.80 -3.08
C ALA A 93 -11.30 10.49 -2.66
N PRO A 94 -11.33 11.80 -2.33
CA PRO A 94 -10.16 12.51 -1.82
C PRO A 94 -9.58 11.86 -0.56
N PRO A 95 -8.27 11.94 -0.29
CA PRO A 95 -7.68 11.30 0.87
C PRO A 95 -8.10 11.94 2.20
N LEU A 96 -8.02 11.15 3.25
CA LEU A 96 -8.24 11.57 4.63
C LEU A 96 -6.88 11.82 5.30
N VAL A 97 -6.86 12.78 6.22
CA VAL A 97 -5.72 12.99 7.12
C VAL A 97 -6.15 12.76 8.57
N PHE A 98 -5.21 12.49 9.46
CA PHE A 98 -5.51 12.36 10.87
C PHE A 98 -6.05 13.65 11.49
N ASP A 99 -7.02 13.51 12.38
CA ASP A 99 -7.40 14.51 13.36
C ASP A 99 -7.22 13.92 14.76
N LEU A 100 -6.40 14.56 15.60
CA LEU A 100 -5.97 13.99 16.88
C LEU A 100 -7.11 13.94 17.91
N ASP A 101 -8.09 14.84 17.84
CA ASP A 101 -9.27 14.80 18.71
C ASP A 101 -10.21 13.67 18.27
N ALA A 102 -10.36 13.47 16.96
CA ALA A 102 -11.08 12.32 16.42
C ALA A 102 -10.39 10.99 16.80
N LEU A 103 -9.05 10.93 16.75
CA LEU A 103 -8.26 9.77 17.15
C LEU A 103 -8.47 9.45 18.64
N LYS A 104 -8.43 10.47 19.50
CA LYS A 104 -8.74 10.33 20.92
C LYS A 104 -10.14 9.75 21.14
N ALA A 105 -11.16 10.27 20.44
CA ALA A 105 -12.53 9.73 20.50
C ALA A 105 -12.62 8.27 20.02
N ALA A 106 -11.87 7.91 18.98
CA ALA A 106 -11.82 6.55 18.44
C ALA A 106 -11.21 5.56 19.45
N ARG A 107 -10.05 5.90 20.03
CA ARG A 107 -9.36 5.06 21.02
C ARG A 107 -10.19 4.86 22.29
N LEU A 108 -10.81 5.93 22.80
CA LEU A 108 -11.72 5.84 23.96
C LEU A 108 -12.92 4.94 23.68
N HIS A 109 -13.46 4.98 22.46
CA HIS A 109 -14.56 4.10 22.08
C HIS A 109 -14.13 2.63 21.92
N SER A 110 -12.97 2.38 21.30
CA SER A 110 -12.37 1.05 21.24
C SER A 110 -12.13 0.47 22.63
N HIS A 111 -11.57 1.26 23.55
CA HIS A 111 -11.39 0.83 24.94
C HIS A 111 -12.72 0.54 25.64
N TYR A 112 -13.74 1.39 25.45
CA TYR A 112 -15.08 1.12 25.97
C TYR A 112 -15.63 -0.23 25.49
N MET A 113 -15.50 -0.55 24.20
CA MET A 113 -15.94 -1.84 23.66
C MET A 113 -15.15 -3.01 24.27
N ILE A 114 -13.85 -2.82 24.55
CA ILE A 114 -13.01 -3.82 25.20
C ILE A 114 -13.50 -4.11 26.62
N ILE A 115 -13.56 -3.10 27.48
CA ILE A 115 -13.85 -3.29 28.92
C ILE A 115 -15.30 -3.70 29.20
N ASN A 116 -16.22 -3.41 28.29
CA ASN A 116 -17.62 -3.80 28.39
C ASN A 116 -17.96 -5.08 27.59
N ASP A 117 -16.96 -5.71 26.97
CA ASP A 117 -17.09 -6.91 26.13
C ASP A 117 -18.25 -6.83 25.12
N HIS A 118 -18.36 -5.68 24.44
CA HIS A 118 -19.53 -5.38 23.61
C HIS A 118 -19.16 -4.50 22.43
N GLN A 119 -19.50 -4.95 21.21
CA GLN A 119 -19.37 -4.15 19.99
C GLN A 119 -20.69 -3.42 19.71
N SER A 120 -20.69 -2.10 19.87
CA SER A 120 -21.85 -1.25 19.60
C SER A 120 -21.42 0.16 19.26
N HIS A 121 -22.11 0.80 18.31
CA HIS A 121 -21.94 2.22 17.99
C HIS A 121 -22.37 3.15 19.14
N GLN A 122 -23.16 2.62 20.08
CA GLN A 122 -23.68 3.37 21.21
C GLN A 122 -22.93 3.00 22.49
N GLN A 123 -22.64 4.00 23.32
CA GLN A 123 -22.25 3.78 24.72
C GLN A 123 -23.46 3.95 25.64
N ASP A 124 -23.52 3.13 26.68
CA ASP A 124 -24.56 3.16 27.68
C ASP A 124 -24.13 4.07 28.84
N PRO A 125 -24.88 5.14 29.16
CA PRO A 125 -24.60 5.96 30.32
C PRO A 125 -24.52 5.12 31.59
N GLY A 126 -23.51 5.37 32.41
CA GLY A 126 -23.30 4.65 33.68
C GLY A 126 -22.40 3.42 33.57
N ARG A 127 -22.00 2.98 32.36
CA ARG A 127 -20.94 1.97 32.19
C ARG A 127 -19.54 2.60 32.25
N SER A 128 -18.57 1.84 32.75
CA SER A 128 -17.16 2.28 32.79
C SER A 128 -16.65 2.64 31.39
N GLY A 129 -15.81 3.67 31.30
CA GLY A 129 -15.31 4.21 30.02
C GLY A 129 -16.33 5.01 29.20
N PHE A 130 -17.51 5.33 29.76
CA PHE A 130 -18.48 6.18 29.07
C PHE A 130 -17.93 7.59 28.82
N THR A 131 -18.00 8.04 27.57
CA THR A 131 -17.55 9.36 27.11
C THR A 131 -18.63 10.09 26.31
N GLY A 132 -19.60 9.36 25.77
CA GLY A 132 -20.74 9.92 25.05
C GLY A 132 -21.55 8.81 24.37
N ARG A 133 -22.88 8.97 24.34
CA ARG A 133 -23.80 7.95 23.82
C ARG A 133 -23.55 7.67 22.35
N SER A 134 -23.69 8.68 21.48
CA SER A 134 -23.49 8.54 20.04
C SER A 134 -22.04 8.83 19.62
N PHE A 135 -21.67 8.46 18.39
CA PHE A 135 -20.34 8.77 17.87
C PHE A 135 -20.04 10.28 17.84
N SER A 136 -21.06 11.10 17.57
CA SER A 136 -21.00 12.56 17.58
C SER A 136 -20.79 13.13 18.98
N ASP A 137 -21.47 12.57 20.00
CA ASP A 137 -21.27 12.98 21.40
C ASP A 137 -19.82 12.71 21.84
N ARG A 138 -19.27 11.55 21.46
CA ARG A 138 -17.88 11.17 21.76
C ARG A 138 -16.87 12.10 21.08
N LEU A 139 -17.12 12.48 19.82
CA LEU A 139 -16.28 13.44 19.11
C LEU A 139 -16.30 14.82 19.78
N LYS A 140 -17.49 15.30 20.14
CA LYS A 140 -17.66 16.55 20.88
C LYS A 140 -16.95 16.52 22.23
N ALA A 141 -17.09 15.42 22.97
CA ALA A 141 -16.43 15.23 24.27
C ALA A 141 -14.90 15.18 24.15
N ALA A 142 -14.37 14.71 23.02
CA ALA A 142 -12.93 14.68 22.78
C ALA A 142 -12.33 16.04 22.40
N GLY A 143 -13.15 17.00 21.97
CA GLY A 143 -12.72 18.34 21.55
C GLY A 143 -12.83 18.60 20.04
N PHE A 144 -13.30 17.63 19.26
CA PHE A 144 -13.34 17.74 17.80
C PHE A 144 -14.20 18.93 17.35
N SER A 145 -13.58 19.88 16.64
CA SER A 145 -14.22 21.12 16.17
C SER A 145 -14.85 21.02 14.78
N GLY A 146 -14.66 19.90 14.09
CA GLY A 146 -15.24 19.65 12.77
C GLY A 146 -16.70 19.20 12.82
N SER A 147 -17.21 18.76 11.66
CA SER A 147 -18.51 18.13 11.52
C SER A 147 -18.38 16.60 11.55
N PRO A 148 -18.89 15.91 12.60
CA PRO A 148 -18.97 14.45 12.63
C PRO A 148 -19.78 13.92 11.46
N GLY A 149 -19.37 12.78 10.89
CA GLY A 149 -20.00 12.25 9.68
C GLY A 149 -20.22 10.74 9.63
N GLY A 150 -19.32 9.94 10.21
CA GLY A 150 -19.46 8.48 10.16
C GLY A 150 -18.62 7.77 11.21
N GLU A 151 -18.96 6.52 11.46
CA GLU A 151 -18.22 5.63 12.35
C GLU A 151 -18.23 4.20 11.82
N ASN A 152 -17.06 3.55 11.87
CA ASN A 152 -16.91 2.12 11.68
C ASN A 152 -16.32 1.52 12.96
N ILE A 153 -16.75 0.32 13.35
CA ILE A 153 -16.21 -0.38 14.53
C ILE A 153 -15.99 -1.87 14.25
N PHE A 154 -14.84 -2.38 14.67
CA PHE A 154 -14.54 -3.81 14.68
C PHE A 154 -13.66 -4.14 15.88
N ARG A 155 -14.25 -4.80 16.90
CA ARG A 155 -13.60 -5.03 18.19
C ARG A 155 -12.42 -6.02 18.12
N ASN A 156 -12.45 -6.95 17.16
CA ASN A 156 -11.62 -8.15 17.19
C ASN A 156 -10.81 -8.34 15.89
N ALA A 157 -10.32 -7.25 15.29
CA ALA A 157 -9.47 -7.31 14.11
C ALA A 157 -8.11 -7.94 14.43
N GLY A 158 -7.52 -8.70 13.51
CA GLY A 158 -6.19 -9.27 13.73
C GLY A 158 -5.06 -8.26 13.56
N ASN A 159 -5.22 -7.32 12.62
CA ASN A 159 -4.27 -6.24 12.29
C ASN A 159 -4.98 -5.20 11.40
N ALA A 160 -4.25 -4.17 10.98
CA ALA A 160 -4.70 -3.11 10.09
C ALA A 160 -5.30 -3.66 8.79
N TRP A 161 -4.60 -4.56 8.10
CA TRP A 161 -5.05 -5.19 6.85
C TRP A 161 -6.39 -5.94 7.01
N GLN A 162 -6.51 -6.76 8.04
CA GLN A 162 -7.74 -7.50 8.32
C GLN A 162 -8.88 -6.58 8.72
N SER A 163 -8.62 -5.49 9.46
CA SER A 163 -9.66 -4.50 9.79
C SER A 163 -10.18 -3.79 8.54
N HIS A 164 -9.26 -3.41 7.65
CA HIS A 164 -9.54 -2.74 6.39
C HIS A 164 -10.39 -3.62 5.47
N ALA A 165 -9.94 -4.85 5.24
CA ALA A 165 -10.66 -5.82 4.42
C ALA A 165 -12.03 -6.17 5.03
N ALA A 166 -12.15 -6.32 6.35
CA ALA A 166 -13.44 -6.58 6.99
C ALA A 166 -14.46 -5.47 6.75
N PHE A 167 -14.05 -4.20 6.86
CA PHE A 167 -14.94 -3.07 6.61
C PHE A 167 -15.32 -2.90 5.14
N ILE A 168 -14.42 -3.23 4.21
CA ILE A 168 -14.71 -3.18 2.78
C ILE A 168 -15.60 -4.35 2.37
N ILE A 169 -15.28 -5.59 2.75
CA ILE A 169 -16.18 -6.73 2.47
C ILE A 169 -17.54 -6.47 3.12
N ASP A 170 -17.54 -5.95 4.35
CA ASP A 170 -18.73 -5.68 5.16
C ASP A 170 -19.61 -6.93 5.31
N PHE A 171 -18.97 -8.07 5.59
CA PHE A 171 -19.67 -9.34 5.76
C PHE A 171 -20.58 -9.28 7.01
N GLY A 172 -21.74 -9.91 6.91
CA GLY A 172 -22.68 -9.94 8.02
C GLY A 172 -24.14 -10.04 7.58
N PRO A 173 -25.04 -10.31 8.53
CA PRO A 173 -26.47 -10.47 8.23
C PRO A 173 -27.12 -9.14 7.84
N GLY A 174 -28.30 -9.23 7.23
CA GLY A 174 -29.20 -8.10 6.99
C GLY A 174 -29.23 -7.57 5.56
N GLY A 175 -28.22 -7.86 4.73
CA GLY A 175 -28.19 -7.50 3.31
C GLY A 175 -28.06 -8.71 2.37
N PRO A 176 -28.13 -8.49 1.05
CA PRO A 176 -27.92 -9.54 0.06
C PRO A 176 -26.45 -9.96 -0.02
N GLY A 177 -26.21 -11.18 -0.52
CA GLY A 177 -24.86 -11.68 -0.83
C GLY A 177 -23.96 -11.89 0.39
N GLY A 178 -24.52 -12.16 1.57
CA GLY A 178 -23.75 -12.38 2.81
C GLY A 178 -23.05 -11.14 3.36
N MET A 179 -23.43 -9.95 2.89
CA MET A 179 -22.89 -8.67 3.32
C MET A 179 -23.97 -7.82 3.99
N GLN A 180 -23.59 -6.92 4.90
CA GLN A 180 -24.51 -6.10 5.67
C GLN A 180 -25.32 -5.15 4.78
N ASN A 181 -26.55 -4.83 5.19
CA ASN A 181 -27.42 -3.95 4.42
C ASN A 181 -26.77 -2.57 4.18
N GLY A 182 -26.77 -2.13 2.92
CA GLY A 182 -26.22 -0.83 2.53
C GLY A 182 -24.70 -0.68 2.63
N ARG A 183 -23.97 -1.74 2.99
CA ARG A 183 -22.50 -1.75 3.11
C ARG A 183 -21.98 -0.56 3.94
N GLY A 184 -22.62 -0.28 5.07
CA GLY A 184 -22.42 0.95 5.85
C GLY A 184 -20.95 1.26 6.15
N HIS A 185 -20.14 0.23 6.43
CA HIS A 185 -18.73 0.40 6.71
C HIS A 185 -17.96 0.83 5.46
N ARG A 186 -18.13 0.13 4.35
CA ARG A 186 -17.54 0.45 3.03
C ARG A 186 -17.95 1.85 2.57
N MET A 187 -19.23 2.19 2.71
CA MET A 187 -19.77 3.48 2.28
C MET A 187 -19.27 4.65 3.13
N ASN A 188 -19.01 4.44 4.42
CA ASN A 188 -18.31 5.42 5.25
C ASN A 188 -16.88 5.66 4.75
N MET A 189 -16.16 4.60 4.37
CA MET A 189 -14.75 4.65 3.92
C MET A 189 -14.57 5.38 2.59
N ILE A 190 -15.51 5.28 1.66
CA ILE A 190 -15.44 5.92 0.34
C ILE A 190 -16.22 7.25 0.24
N ASN A 191 -16.78 7.74 1.35
CA ASN A 191 -17.58 8.96 1.31
C ASN A 191 -16.69 10.20 1.01
N PRO A 192 -16.93 10.94 -0.08
CA PRO A 192 -16.10 12.09 -0.46
C PRO A 192 -16.34 13.33 0.41
N ARG A 193 -17.36 13.32 1.28
CA ARG A 193 -17.65 14.44 2.18
C ARG A 193 -16.67 14.56 3.34
N PHE A 194 -15.90 13.50 3.62
CA PHE A 194 -14.94 13.46 4.71
C PHE A 194 -13.54 13.88 4.22
N ASN A 195 -12.83 14.64 5.03
CA ASN A 195 -11.42 14.99 4.81
C ASN A 195 -10.54 14.71 6.04
N VAL A 196 -11.13 14.23 7.14
CA VAL A 196 -10.38 13.84 8.34
C VAL A 196 -10.88 12.52 8.91
N ILE A 197 -9.97 11.83 9.59
CA ILE A 197 -10.24 10.58 10.30
C ILE A 197 -9.51 10.54 11.64
N GLY A 198 -10.16 10.00 12.65
CA GLY A 198 -9.50 9.37 13.79
C GLY A 198 -9.62 7.85 13.64
N ALA A 199 -8.51 7.15 13.43
CA ALA A 199 -8.50 5.69 13.32
C ALA A 199 -7.74 5.09 14.51
N SER A 200 -8.42 4.29 15.33
CA SER A 200 -7.78 3.63 16.47
C SER A 200 -7.39 2.18 16.16
N ALA A 201 -6.38 1.69 16.87
CA ALA A 201 -6.04 0.28 16.97
C ALA A 201 -5.66 -0.03 18.42
N VAL A 202 -6.67 -0.26 19.27
CA VAL A 202 -6.42 -0.54 20.70
C VAL A 202 -6.25 -2.04 20.90
N GLU A 203 -5.07 -2.47 21.32
CA GLU A 203 -4.74 -3.89 21.51
C GLU A 203 -5.53 -4.51 22.67
N HIS A 204 -6.03 -5.73 22.47
CA HIS A 204 -6.64 -6.57 23.49
C HIS A 204 -6.64 -8.05 23.06
N GLY A 205 -6.03 -8.92 23.87
CA GLY A 205 -6.08 -10.38 23.67
C GLY A 205 -5.45 -10.85 22.34
N GLY A 206 -4.36 -10.21 21.90
CA GLY A 206 -3.71 -10.51 20.61
C GLY A 206 -4.50 -10.06 19.39
N ARG A 207 -5.41 -9.09 19.57
CA ARG A 207 -6.25 -8.48 18.53
C ARG A 207 -6.30 -6.97 18.74
N PHE A 208 -6.91 -6.26 17.80
CA PHE A 208 -7.18 -4.83 17.90
C PHE A 208 -8.68 -4.54 17.88
N ALA A 209 -9.12 -3.67 18.78
CA ALA A 209 -10.38 -2.95 18.66
C ALA A 209 -10.15 -1.70 17.81
N VAL A 210 -10.67 -1.74 16.59
CA VAL A 210 -10.55 -0.67 15.59
C VAL A 210 -11.83 0.15 15.54
N THR A 211 -11.68 1.47 15.62
CA THR A 211 -12.76 2.44 15.44
C THR A 211 -12.32 3.50 14.43
N HIS A 212 -13.13 3.78 13.42
CA HIS A 212 -12.99 4.98 12.59
C HIS A 212 -13.94 6.06 13.08
N LYS A 213 -13.44 7.28 13.23
CA LYS A 213 -14.22 8.50 13.45
C LYS A 213 -14.02 9.40 12.25
N LEU A 214 -15.02 9.44 11.37
CA LEU A 214 -14.95 10.15 10.10
C LEU A 214 -15.70 11.47 10.19
N GLY A 215 -15.17 12.50 9.54
CA GLY A 215 -15.79 13.81 9.54
C GLY A 215 -15.17 14.79 8.56
N ARG A 216 -15.60 16.04 8.69
CA ARG A 216 -15.05 17.16 7.93
C ARG A 216 -14.49 18.24 8.85
N SER A 217 -13.24 18.61 8.66
CA SER A 217 -12.60 19.76 9.29
C SER A 217 -12.35 20.89 8.28
N ASN A 218 -12.34 22.13 8.77
CA ASN A 218 -12.12 23.30 7.93
C ASN A 218 -10.65 23.40 7.49
N GLY A 219 -10.46 23.44 6.17
CA GLY A 219 -9.15 23.58 5.55
C GLY A 219 -8.83 22.43 4.62
N ARG A 220 -7.64 22.54 4.06
CA ARG A 220 -7.06 21.59 3.13
C ARG A 220 -5.74 21.11 3.70
N PHE A 221 -5.46 19.82 3.59
CA PHE A 221 -4.32 19.20 4.23
C PHE A 221 -3.52 18.37 3.23
N ILE A 222 -2.23 18.24 3.49
CA ILE A 222 -1.44 17.13 2.99
C ILE A 222 -1.12 16.20 4.17
N GLY A 223 -1.22 14.90 3.95
CA GLY A 223 -0.82 13.91 4.94
C GLY A 223 -0.36 12.61 4.27
N GLY A 224 0.27 11.76 5.08
CA GLY A 224 0.81 10.48 4.66
C GLY A 224 1.79 9.98 5.70
N VAL A 225 2.70 9.11 5.30
CA VAL A 225 3.73 8.52 6.16
C VAL A 225 5.13 8.60 5.54
N ILE A 226 6.12 8.87 6.39
CA ILE A 226 7.53 8.80 6.04
C ILE A 226 8.09 7.49 6.62
N TYR A 227 8.67 6.66 5.76
CA TYR A 227 9.08 5.31 6.14
C TYR A 227 10.32 4.82 5.39
N SER A 228 10.89 3.71 5.82
CA SER A 228 11.92 2.99 5.08
C SER A 228 11.34 1.67 4.61
N ASP A 229 11.12 1.52 3.31
CA ASP A 229 10.58 0.32 2.68
C ASP A 229 11.60 -0.83 2.75
N ARG A 230 11.59 -1.56 3.87
CA ARG A 230 12.60 -2.58 4.18
C ARG A 230 12.31 -3.89 3.47
N ASN A 231 11.04 -4.14 3.13
CA ASN A 231 10.62 -5.33 2.42
C ASN A 231 10.48 -5.13 0.90
N GLY A 232 10.58 -3.88 0.42
CA GLY A 232 10.56 -3.53 -0.99
C GLY A 232 9.17 -3.61 -1.63
N ASN A 233 8.10 -3.54 -0.85
CA ASN A 233 6.72 -3.67 -1.35
C ASN A 233 6.11 -2.33 -1.80
N GLY A 234 6.81 -1.22 -1.61
CA GLY A 234 6.36 0.12 -2.00
C GLY A 234 5.19 0.66 -1.17
N PHE A 235 4.93 0.11 0.01
CA PHE A 235 3.86 0.52 0.92
C PHE A 235 4.37 0.53 2.36
N PHE A 236 3.73 1.30 3.24
CA PHE A 236 4.15 1.39 4.63
C PHE A 236 3.67 0.17 5.43
N ASP A 237 4.62 -0.49 6.11
CA ASP A 237 4.33 -1.49 7.13
C ASP A 237 4.71 -1.00 8.54
N PRO A 238 3.91 -1.33 9.58
CA PRO A 238 4.30 -1.05 10.96
C PRO A 238 5.70 -1.60 11.30
N GLY A 239 6.56 -0.75 11.84
CA GLY A 239 7.98 -1.02 12.10
C GLY A 239 8.93 -0.33 11.11
N GLU A 240 8.41 0.25 10.02
CA GLU A 240 9.18 0.99 9.00
C GLU A 240 9.23 2.50 9.22
N GLU A 241 8.57 3.00 10.27
CA GLU A 241 8.39 4.43 10.52
C GLU A 241 9.68 5.25 10.59
N ARG A 242 9.61 6.49 10.07
CA ARG A 242 10.68 7.49 10.16
C ARG A 242 10.17 8.77 10.82
N ALA A 243 10.53 8.93 12.08
CA ALA A 243 10.17 10.09 12.88
C ALA A 243 11.00 11.34 12.56
N GLY A 244 10.43 12.51 12.83
CA GLY A 244 11.15 13.78 12.84
C GLY A 244 11.46 14.40 11.48
N ALA A 245 10.98 13.81 10.38
CA ALA A 245 11.08 14.39 9.04
C ALA A 245 10.46 15.80 9.06
N LEU A 246 11.12 16.77 8.42
CA LEU A 246 10.59 18.13 8.31
C LEU A 246 9.69 18.22 7.07
N ILE A 247 8.44 18.65 7.24
CA ILE A 247 7.49 18.87 6.14
C ILE A 247 7.12 20.34 6.13
N ARG A 248 7.44 21.06 5.04
CA ARG A 248 7.26 22.51 4.96
C ARG A 248 6.70 22.93 3.59
N SER A 249 5.73 23.85 3.59
CA SER A 249 5.28 24.47 2.34
C SER A 249 6.40 25.33 1.74
N SER A 250 6.54 25.34 0.41
CA SER A 250 7.62 26.06 -0.27
C SER A 250 7.60 27.58 -0.04
N ASP A 251 6.43 28.13 0.32
CA ASP A 251 6.27 29.53 0.72
C ASP A 251 6.64 29.82 2.19
N GLY A 252 7.04 28.78 2.95
CA GLY A 252 7.45 28.87 4.35
C GLY A 252 6.32 29.17 5.35
N ARG A 253 5.04 29.21 4.92
CA ARG A 253 3.92 29.60 5.78
C ARG A 253 3.38 28.49 6.66
N SER A 254 3.62 27.23 6.31
CA SER A 254 3.19 26.06 7.09
C SER A 254 4.35 25.09 7.25
N GLU A 255 4.54 24.56 8.46
CA GLU A 255 5.44 23.42 8.70
C GLU A 255 4.88 22.44 9.74
N THR A 256 5.36 21.20 9.68
CA THR A 256 5.12 20.16 10.69
C THR A 256 6.28 19.17 10.68
N ARG A 257 6.23 18.19 11.58
CA ARG A 257 7.15 17.04 11.56
C ARG A 257 6.39 15.73 11.51
N SER A 258 7.01 14.70 10.94
CA SER A 258 6.50 13.34 11.11
C SER A 258 6.56 12.92 12.58
N TRP A 259 5.50 12.27 13.04
CA TRP A 259 5.37 11.70 14.37
C TRP A 259 6.31 10.50 14.58
N ALA A 260 6.34 9.95 15.79
CA ALA A 260 7.07 8.72 16.07
C ALA A 260 6.69 7.57 15.12
N SER A 261 5.41 7.50 14.71
CA SER A 261 4.87 6.54 13.74
C SER A 261 5.16 6.87 12.26
N GLY A 262 5.94 7.91 11.98
CA GLY A 262 6.24 8.37 10.62
C GLY A 262 5.08 9.11 9.94
N GLY A 263 3.85 8.98 10.44
CA GLY A 263 2.69 9.73 9.96
C GLY A 263 2.87 11.24 10.12
N TYR A 264 2.24 12.02 9.24
CA TYR A 264 2.24 13.47 9.35
C TYR A 264 0.95 14.08 8.79
N VAL A 265 0.62 15.29 9.28
CA VAL A 265 -0.44 16.13 8.73
C VAL A 265 0.03 17.57 8.71
N LEU A 266 0.01 18.19 7.54
CA LEU A 266 0.30 19.60 7.34
C LEU A 266 -0.96 20.30 6.80
N ARG A 267 -1.43 21.33 7.50
CA ARG A 267 -2.46 22.23 6.96
C ARG A 267 -1.85 23.11 5.87
N LEU A 268 -2.40 23.04 4.66
CA LEU A 268 -1.95 23.87 3.55
C LEU A 268 -2.38 25.33 3.77
N PRO A 269 -1.56 26.32 3.37
CA PRO A 269 -1.86 27.73 3.61
C PRO A 269 -3.12 28.22 2.89
N ASN A 270 -3.43 27.64 1.72
CA ASN A 270 -4.55 28.01 0.86
C ASN A 270 -4.87 26.88 -0.14
N ASN A 271 -5.85 27.12 -1.03
CA ASN A 271 -6.32 26.19 -2.06
C ASN A 271 -5.64 26.39 -3.43
N SER A 272 -4.63 27.26 -3.54
CA SER A 272 -3.86 27.46 -4.76
C SER A 272 -2.86 26.32 -4.99
N SER A 273 -2.28 26.27 -6.18
CA SER A 273 -1.16 25.38 -6.45
C SER A 273 0.09 25.83 -5.69
N GLY A 274 0.98 24.88 -5.39
CA GLY A 274 2.23 25.15 -4.68
C GLY A 274 3.11 23.91 -4.60
N ALA A 275 4.05 23.91 -3.67
CA ALA A 275 4.88 22.74 -3.39
C ALA A 275 5.09 22.56 -1.89
N VAL A 276 5.35 21.32 -1.49
CA VAL A 276 5.76 20.95 -0.13
C VAL A 276 7.09 20.23 -0.21
N GLN A 277 8.07 20.67 0.57
CA GLN A 277 9.34 20.00 0.72
C GLN A 277 9.30 19.10 1.96
N ILE A 278 9.79 17.88 1.79
CA ILE A 278 9.94 16.89 2.86
C ILE A 278 11.42 16.53 2.98
N THR A 279 11.98 16.71 4.17
CA THR A 279 13.41 16.49 4.43
C THR A 279 13.64 15.49 5.56
N VAL A 280 14.51 14.51 5.31
CA VAL A 280 14.99 13.52 6.28
C VAL A 280 16.51 13.50 6.23
N GLY A 281 17.15 14.03 7.28
CA GLY A 281 18.60 14.24 7.27
C GLY A 281 19.00 15.17 6.12
N GLU A 282 19.85 14.70 5.22
CA GLU A 282 20.28 15.43 4.02
C GLU A 282 19.40 15.15 2.79
N VAL A 283 18.49 14.18 2.88
CA VAL A 283 17.68 13.73 1.76
C VAL A 283 16.40 14.57 1.71
N THR A 284 16.08 15.10 0.53
CA THR A 284 14.87 15.93 0.32
C THR A 284 14.09 15.45 -0.88
N THR A 285 12.76 15.50 -0.76
CA THR A 285 11.83 15.36 -1.88
C THR A 285 10.87 16.55 -1.94
N THR A 286 10.35 16.85 -3.13
CA THR A 286 9.38 17.92 -3.37
C THR A 286 8.09 17.34 -3.91
N VAL A 287 6.98 17.65 -3.24
CA VAL A 287 5.63 17.28 -3.63
C VAL A 287 4.95 18.46 -4.28
N ILE A 288 4.48 18.31 -5.52
CA ILE A 288 3.67 19.32 -6.18
C ILE A 288 2.25 19.26 -5.66
N ILE A 289 1.75 20.39 -5.17
CA ILE A 289 0.40 20.53 -4.65
C ILE A 289 -0.47 21.14 -5.75
N PRO A 290 -1.44 20.40 -6.32
CA PRO A 290 -2.36 20.97 -7.31
C PRO A 290 -3.28 22.01 -6.66
N ALA A 291 -3.83 22.94 -7.43
CA ALA A 291 -4.92 23.80 -6.94
C ALA A 291 -6.18 22.96 -6.66
N GLY A 292 -6.99 23.36 -5.67
CA GLY A 292 -8.24 22.69 -5.32
C GLY A 292 -8.53 22.68 -3.83
N GLU A 293 -9.65 22.06 -3.45
CA GLU A 293 -10.14 22.03 -2.06
C GLU A 293 -9.92 20.67 -1.37
N ASN A 294 -9.53 19.66 -2.15
CA ASN A 294 -9.32 18.30 -1.69
C ASN A 294 -7.95 18.15 -1.04
N ASN A 295 -7.87 17.31 -0.01
CA ASN A 295 -6.59 16.94 0.57
C ASN A 295 -5.67 16.29 -0.46
N VAL A 296 -4.38 16.30 -0.15
CA VAL A 296 -3.34 15.60 -0.89
C VAL A 296 -2.80 14.47 -0.01
N HIS A 297 -2.64 13.29 -0.59
CA HIS A 297 -1.94 12.18 0.07
C HIS A 297 -0.55 12.06 -0.53
N PHE A 298 0.45 11.94 0.33
CA PHE A 298 1.81 11.66 -0.10
C PHE A 298 2.58 10.92 0.99
N SER A 299 2.91 9.67 0.71
CA SER A 299 3.78 8.86 1.55
C SER A 299 5.12 8.67 0.86
N TRP A 300 6.19 8.67 1.64
CA TRP A 300 7.55 8.66 1.11
C TRP A 300 8.35 7.52 1.73
N ALA A 301 8.65 6.52 0.91
CA ALA A 301 9.74 5.59 1.14
C ALA A 301 11.06 6.36 0.97
N VAL A 302 11.71 6.67 2.09
CA VAL A 302 12.99 7.38 2.11
C VAL A 302 14.03 6.43 1.52
N PRO A 303 14.73 6.84 0.44
CA PRO A 303 15.81 6.07 -0.15
C PRO A 303 16.79 5.54 0.89
N ALA A 304 17.18 4.26 0.78
CA ALA A 304 18.18 3.72 1.67
C ALA A 304 19.55 4.34 1.34
N GLU A 305 20.36 4.60 2.37
CA GLU A 305 21.70 5.18 2.20
C GLU A 305 22.56 4.33 1.24
N ALA A 306 22.41 3.01 1.29
CA ALA A 306 23.10 2.09 0.38
C ALA A 306 22.69 2.28 -1.10
N GLU A 307 21.41 2.58 -1.36
CA GLU A 307 20.91 2.86 -2.71
C GLU A 307 21.44 4.20 -3.22
N LEU A 308 21.40 5.24 -2.38
CA LEU A 308 21.98 6.55 -2.70
C LEU A 308 23.48 6.43 -2.99
N ALA A 309 24.22 5.67 -2.17
CA ALA A 309 25.64 5.42 -2.38
C ALA A 309 25.92 4.61 -3.65
N ALA A 310 25.04 3.67 -4.02
CA ALA A 310 25.12 2.93 -5.27
C ALA A 310 24.94 3.86 -6.48
N ALA A 311 23.93 4.74 -6.45
CA ALA A 311 23.73 5.73 -7.50
C ALA A 311 24.90 6.70 -7.62
N ASP A 312 25.41 7.21 -6.50
CA ASP A 312 26.57 8.10 -6.50
C ASP A 312 27.81 7.45 -7.12
N ARG A 313 28.00 6.13 -6.90
CA ARG A 313 29.07 5.37 -7.53
C ARG A 313 28.92 5.36 -9.05
N LEU A 314 27.73 5.02 -9.55
CA LEU A 314 27.44 4.98 -10.98
C LEU A 314 27.58 6.37 -11.63
N ILE A 315 27.11 7.43 -10.96
CA ILE A 315 27.26 8.82 -11.41
C ILE A 315 28.73 9.18 -11.51
N ARG A 316 29.53 8.92 -10.46
CA ARG A 316 30.97 9.20 -10.46
C ARG A 316 31.72 8.42 -11.55
N GLU A 317 31.35 7.16 -11.80
CA GLU A 317 31.96 6.37 -12.87
C GLU A 317 31.75 6.99 -14.24
N VAL A 318 30.55 7.52 -14.51
CA VAL A 318 30.28 8.29 -15.73
C VAL A 318 31.10 9.58 -15.74
N GLU A 319 31.03 10.40 -14.69
CA GLU A 319 31.67 11.72 -14.65
C GLU A 319 33.20 11.67 -14.71
N ALA A 320 33.82 10.59 -14.24
CA ALA A 320 35.26 10.38 -14.32
C ALA A 320 35.78 10.14 -15.75
N ILE A 321 34.90 9.87 -16.71
CA ILE A 321 35.26 9.61 -18.11
C ILE A 321 35.04 10.87 -18.94
N PRO A 322 36.09 11.48 -19.52
CA PRO A 322 35.95 12.64 -20.40
C PRO A 322 34.99 12.37 -21.56
N ASP A 323 34.20 13.38 -21.89
CA ASP A 323 33.30 13.34 -23.05
C ASP A 323 34.05 13.76 -24.32
N ASP A 324 34.87 12.85 -24.82
CA ASP A 324 35.65 13.03 -26.04
C ASP A 324 35.62 11.78 -26.92
N ALA A 325 36.04 11.95 -28.18
CA ALA A 325 36.02 10.89 -29.18
C ALA A 325 36.87 9.66 -28.79
N ARG A 326 37.91 9.83 -27.96
CA ARG A 326 38.77 8.70 -27.53
C ARG A 326 38.09 7.83 -26.47
N ASN A 327 37.19 8.43 -25.70
CA ASN A 327 36.52 7.80 -24.56
C ASN A 327 35.07 7.41 -24.83
N GLN A 328 34.50 7.79 -25.98
CA GLN A 328 33.07 7.64 -26.30
C GLN A 328 32.53 6.22 -26.03
N ALA A 329 33.23 5.17 -26.46
CA ALA A 329 32.79 3.78 -26.22
C ALA A 329 32.78 3.39 -24.73
N ARG A 330 33.79 3.82 -23.97
CA ARG A 330 33.88 3.59 -22.52
C ARG A 330 32.80 4.36 -21.78
N ARG A 331 32.62 5.65 -22.13
CA ARG A 331 31.60 6.54 -21.57
C ARG A 331 30.20 6.00 -21.83
N ARG A 332 29.92 5.55 -23.06
CA ARG A 332 28.64 4.93 -23.42
C ARG A 332 28.31 3.73 -22.54
N ARG A 333 29.26 2.84 -22.26
CA ARG A 333 29.03 1.70 -21.35
C ARG A 333 28.68 2.15 -19.94
N ALA A 334 29.41 3.11 -19.39
CA ALA A 334 29.11 3.67 -18.07
C ALA A 334 27.72 4.33 -18.02
N LEU A 335 27.32 5.04 -19.08
CA LEU A 335 25.99 5.63 -19.20
C LEU A 335 24.88 4.57 -19.23
N ILE A 336 25.10 3.43 -19.90
CA ILE A 336 24.16 2.31 -19.90
C ILE A 336 24.06 1.69 -18.51
N SER A 337 25.19 1.44 -17.84
CA SER A 337 25.20 0.93 -16.46
C SER A 337 24.54 1.90 -15.48
N LEU A 338 24.72 3.21 -15.65
CA LEU A 338 23.99 4.21 -14.87
C LEU A 338 22.48 4.11 -15.13
N LEU A 339 22.07 4.10 -16.40
CA LEU A 339 20.65 4.03 -16.78
C LEU A 339 19.96 2.78 -16.25
N ILE A 340 20.56 1.60 -16.45
CA ILE A 340 19.94 0.32 -16.05
C ILE A 340 20.10 0.10 -14.55
N GLY A 341 21.27 0.39 -13.98
CA GLY A 341 21.54 0.24 -12.56
C GLY A 341 20.69 1.14 -11.68
N SER A 342 20.38 2.37 -12.12
CA SER A 342 19.56 3.31 -11.35
C SER A 342 18.07 2.98 -11.34
N GLN A 343 17.57 2.21 -12.32
CA GLN A 343 16.13 1.87 -12.41
C GLN A 343 15.61 1.08 -11.20
N ARG A 344 16.51 0.45 -10.43
CA ARG A 344 16.16 -0.37 -9.26
C ARG A 344 16.42 0.33 -7.94
N LEU A 345 16.91 1.56 -7.97
CA LEU A 345 17.29 2.31 -6.78
C LEU A 345 16.18 3.31 -6.46
N GLN A 346 15.77 3.40 -5.20
CA GLN A 346 15.05 4.57 -4.73
C GLN A 346 16.05 5.74 -4.62
N LEU A 347 15.74 6.85 -5.28
CA LEU A 347 16.62 8.03 -5.35
C LEU A 347 15.89 9.27 -4.88
N ASP A 348 16.62 10.18 -4.26
CA ASP A 348 16.14 11.54 -4.02
C ASP A 348 16.11 12.37 -5.30
N HIS A 349 15.45 13.52 -5.22
CA HIS A 349 15.21 14.38 -6.37
C HIS A 349 16.51 14.83 -7.07
N GLY A 350 17.54 15.23 -6.31
CA GLY A 350 18.79 15.71 -6.90
C GLY A 350 19.52 14.62 -7.68
N ARG A 351 19.54 13.40 -7.15
CA ARG A 351 20.10 12.24 -7.86
C ARG A 351 19.25 11.86 -9.07
N GLN A 352 17.93 11.88 -8.97
CA GLN A 352 17.04 11.62 -10.11
C GLN A 352 17.30 12.59 -11.26
N GLU A 353 17.34 13.90 -10.98
CA GLU A 353 17.66 14.92 -11.98
C GLU A 353 19.04 14.70 -12.59
N ARG A 354 20.04 14.35 -11.77
CA ARG A 354 21.40 14.11 -12.26
C ARG A 354 21.49 12.87 -13.15
N VAL A 355 20.87 11.76 -12.75
CA VAL A 355 20.79 10.54 -13.58
C VAL A 355 20.09 10.87 -14.90
N GLN A 356 18.92 11.50 -14.86
CA GLN A 356 18.17 11.86 -16.05
C GLN A 356 18.99 12.74 -17.00
N ALA A 357 19.67 13.77 -16.48
CA ALA A 357 20.50 14.66 -17.29
C ALA A 357 21.67 13.93 -17.96
N LEU A 358 22.30 12.97 -17.26
CA LEU A 358 23.40 12.19 -17.81
C LEU A 358 22.93 11.15 -18.84
N THR A 359 21.78 10.50 -18.61
CA THR A 359 21.35 9.34 -19.39
C THR A 359 20.27 9.62 -20.44
N ALA A 360 19.80 10.87 -20.59
CA ALA A 360 18.68 11.20 -21.47
C ALA A 360 18.84 10.69 -22.91
N GLU A 361 20.00 10.89 -23.52
CA GLU A 361 20.28 10.48 -24.91
C GLU A 361 20.29 8.96 -25.05
N ILE A 362 21.05 8.25 -24.20
CA ILE A 362 21.12 6.79 -24.25
C ILE A 362 19.79 6.12 -23.92
N ALA A 363 18.99 6.73 -23.04
CA ALA A 363 17.63 6.28 -22.75
C ALA A 363 16.71 6.41 -23.97
N SER A 364 16.80 7.53 -24.70
CA SER A 364 16.04 7.74 -25.94
C SER A 364 16.44 6.75 -27.03
N GLU A 365 17.74 6.48 -27.19
CA GLU A 365 18.23 5.47 -28.13
C GLU A 365 17.72 4.07 -27.77
N LEU A 366 17.85 3.65 -26.51
CA LEU A 366 17.39 2.35 -26.04
C LEU A 366 15.89 2.18 -26.29
N ALA A 367 15.08 3.17 -25.91
CA ALA A 367 13.64 3.15 -26.13
C ALA A 367 13.27 3.06 -27.61
N THR A 368 14.02 3.72 -28.48
CA THR A 368 13.83 3.67 -29.94
C THR A 368 14.09 2.27 -30.48
N ASP A 369 15.21 1.65 -30.09
CA ASP A 369 15.57 0.30 -30.53
C ASP A 369 14.61 -0.76 -29.97
N GLN A 370 14.20 -0.65 -28.70
CA GLN A 370 13.19 -1.51 -28.09
C GLN A 370 11.86 -1.44 -28.85
N LYS A 371 11.38 -0.23 -29.14
CA LYS A 371 10.14 -0.02 -29.90
C LYS A 371 10.24 -0.59 -31.31
N ARG A 372 11.37 -0.36 -32.00
CA ARG A 372 11.62 -0.90 -33.33
C ARG A 372 11.66 -2.43 -33.34
N TYR A 373 12.25 -3.04 -32.30
CA TYR A 373 12.27 -4.49 -32.13
C TYR A 373 10.86 -5.05 -31.98
N LEU A 374 10.06 -4.50 -31.07
CA LEU A 374 8.68 -4.95 -30.84
C LEU A 374 7.80 -4.74 -32.09
N ALA A 375 7.99 -3.65 -32.83
CA ALA A 375 7.30 -3.40 -34.09
C ALA A 375 7.63 -4.46 -35.15
N ALA A 376 8.90 -4.85 -35.28
CA ALA A 376 9.32 -5.90 -36.21
C ALA A 376 8.75 -7.28 -35.83
N VAL A 377 8.64 -7.57 -34.53
CA VAL A 377 7.95 -8.80 -34.05
C VAL A 377 6.47 -8.76 -34.43
N ALA A 378 5.79 -7.64 -34.19
CA ALA A 378 4.37 -7.48 -34.50
C ALA A 378 4.06 -7.54 -36.01
N ALA A 379 4.96 -7.01 -36.85
CA ALA A 379 4.82 -7.06 -38.30
C ALA A 379 4.93 -8.49 -38.88
N GLY A 380 5.61 -9.40 -38.17
CA GLY A 380 5.78 -10.79 -38.59
C GLY A 380 6.74 -11.00 -39.77
N ASP A 381 7.40 -9.95 -40.26
CA ASP A 381 8.43 -10.06 -41.30
C ASP A 381 9.74 -10.61 -40.70
N ARG A 382 10.08 -11.85 -41.07
CA ARG A 382 11.29 -12.54 -40.59
C ARG A 382 12.59 -11.87 -41.02
N ARG A 383 12.63 -11.23 -42.20
CA ARG A 383 13.84 -10.53 -42.70
C ARG A 383 14.05 -9.23 -41.96
N GLU A 384 12.97 -8.48 -41.73
CA GLU A 384 13.01 -7.25 -40.94
C GLU A 384 13.43 -7.56 -39.50
N LEU A 385 12.78 -8.51 -38.84
CA LEU A 385 13.12 -8.93 -37.48
C LEU A 385 14.59 -9.38 -37.36
N ALA A 386 15.08 -10.19 -38.31
CA ALA A 386 16.48 -10.63 -38.30
C ALA A 386 17.45 -9.45 -38.46
N THR A 387 17.05 -8.40 -39.19
CA THR A 387 17.86 -7.19 -39.37
C THR A 387 17.90 -6.37 -38.09
N VAL A 388 16.72 -6.08 -37.50
CA VAL A 388 16.62 -5.35 -36.23
C VAL A 388 17.35 -6.07 -35.10
N GLN A 389 17.25 -7.40 -35.05
CA GLN A 389 17.96 -8.21 -34.04
C GLN A 389 19.48 -8.12 -34.21
N ARG A 390 20.02 -8.20 -35.43
CA ARG A 390 21.47 -8.06 -35.66
C ARG A 390 21.99 -6.67 -35.27
N GLU A 391 21.25 -5.62 -35.65
CA GLU A 391 21.62 -4.24 -35.35
C GLU A 391 21.59 -3.99 -33.84
N SER A 392 20.50 -4.37 -33.15
CA SER A 392 20.37 -4.21 -31.70
C SER A 392 21.46 -5.00 -30.96
N SER A 393 21.71 -6.26 -31.33
CA SER A 393 22.80 -7.07 -30.75
C SER A 393 24.20 -6.53 -31.03
N SER A 394 24.36 -5.67 -32.05
CA SER A 394 25.61 -4.98 -32.31
C SER A 394 25.73 -3.74 -31.43
N THR A 395 24.68 -2.91 -31.38
CA THR A 395 24.63 -1.66 -30.61
C THR A 395 24.77 -1.88 -29.11
N TRP A 396 24.10 -2.90 -28.57
CA TRP A 396 23.98 -3.11 -27.12
C TRP A 396 24.92 -4.19 -26.56
N ARG A 397 25.81 -4.73 -27.40
CA ARG A 397 26.70 -5.85 -27.03
C ARG A 397 27.56 -5.54 -25.81
N GLY A 398 27.54 -6.46 -24.86
CA GLY A 398 28.38 -6.37 -23.66
C GLY A 398 27.98 -5.24 -22.71
N SER A 399 26.76 -4.71 -22.87
CA SER A 399 26.13 -3.77 -21.95
C SER A 399 25.00 -4.46 -21.19
N GLU A 400 24.57 -3.87 -20.08
CA GLU A 400 23.45 -4.39 -19.28
C GLU A 400 22.11 -4.36 -20.03
N ALA A 401 21.94 -3.44 -20.98
CA ALA A 401 20.74 -3.37 -21.83
C ALA A 401 20.56 -4.58 -22.75
N MET A 402 21.63 -5.35 -23.01
CA MET A 402 21.56 -6.56 -23.83
C MET A 402 20.58 -7.60 -23.26
N ALA A 403 20.43 -7.66 -21.93
CA ALA A 403 19.52 -8.58 -21.27
C ALA A 403 18.07 -8.42 -21.73
N TRP A 404 17.63 -7.20 -22.02
CA TRP A 404 16.29 -6.94 -22.57
C TRP A 404 16.17 -7.53 -23.98
N PHE A 405 17.18 -7.35 -24.86
CA PHE A 405 17.14 -7.86 -26.24
C PHE A 405 17.23 -9.38 -26.32
N ASP A 406 17.96 -10.01 -25.41
CA ASP A 406 18.00 -11.48 -25.30
C ASP A 406 16.62 -12.04 -24.93
N GLU A 407 15.92 -11.37 -24.01
CA GLU A 407 14.56 -11.72 -23.62
C GLU A 407 13.54 -11.41 -24.74
N ALA A 408 13.68 -10.27 -25.42
CA ALA A 408 12.86 -9.91 -26.57
C ALA A 408 13.00 -10.93 -27.71
N ALA A 409 14.17 -11.57 -27.87
CA ALA A 409 14.35 -12.66 -28.82
C ALA A 409 13.61 -13.94 -28.41
N LEU A 410 13.47 -14.22 -27.12
CA LEU A 410 12.58 -15.28 -26.63
C LEU A 410 11.12 -14.96 -26.94
N TYR A 411 10.70 -13.71 -26.67
CA TYR A 411 9.37 -13.23 -27.01
C TYR A 411 9.07 -13.34 -28.50
N ALA A 412 10.01 -12.95 -29.38
CA ALA A 412 9.85 -13.05 -30.82
C ALA A 412 9.62 -14.50 -31.28
N ARG A 413 10.34 -15.48 -30.71
CA ARG A 413 10.12 -16.90 -30.99
C ARG A 413 8.75 -17.37 -30.53
N ALA A 414 8.33 -16.95 -29.34
CA ALA A 414 7.00 -17.27 -28.82
C ALA A 414 5.89 -16.69 -29.70
N ALA A 415 6.01 -15.42 -30.10
CA ALA A 415 5.08 -14.75 -31.01
C ALA A 415 4.97 -15.47 -32.36
N GLN A 416 6.09 -15.95 -32.92
CA GLN A 416 6.07 -16.77 -34.14
C GLN A 416 5.35 -18.12 -33.94
N GLY A 417 5.54 -18.76 -32.78
CA GLY A 417 4.81 -19.99 -32.43
C GLY A 417 3.30 -19.76 -32.36
N VAL A 418 2.87 -18.69 -31.70
CA VAL A 418 1.45 -18.29 -31.64
C VAL A 418 0.90 -17.94 -33.02
N ALA A 419 1.67 -17.23 -33.86
CA ALA A 419 1.26 -16.94 -35.24
C ALA A 419 1.08 -18.23 -36.07
N GLY A 420 1.95 -19.23 -35.89
CA GLY A 420 1.81 -20.55 -36.53
C GLY A 420 0.57 -21.31 -36.05
N TYR A 421 0.27 -21.23 -34.75
CA TYR A 421 -0.97 -21.75 -34.18
C TYR A 421 -2.20 -21.06 -34.79
N ARG A 422 -2.22 -19.72 -34.81
CA ARG A 422 -3.31 -18.93 -35.44
C ARG A 422 -3.51 -19.35 -36.90
N ALA A 423 -2.44 -19.45 -37.69
CA ALA A 423 -2.52 -19.86 -39.09
C ALA A 423 -3.09 -21.29 -39.27
N THR A 424 -2.71 -22.23 -38.39
CA THR A 424 -3.26 -23.61 -38.41
C THR A 424 -4.75 -23.61 -38.10
N ARG A 425 -5.16 -22.88 -37.06
CA ARG A 425 -6.55 -22.72 -36.65
C ARG A 425 -7.39 -22.05 -37.74
N ASP A 426 -6.92 -20.94 -38.29
CA ASP A 426 -7.63 -20.15 -39.31
C ASP A 426 -7.74 -20.92 -40.64
N ALA A 427 -6.80 -21.84 -40.92
CA ALA A 427 -6.86 -22.77 -42.04
C ALA A 427 -7.76 -24.00 -41.78
N GLY A 428 -8.41 -24.10 -40.62
CA GLY A 428 -9.29 -25.22 -40.26
C GLY A 428 -8.57 -26.56 -40.10
N ARG A 429 -7.25 -26.57 -39.89
CA ARG A 429 -6.46 -27.78 -39.73
C ARG A 429 -6.54 -28.31 -38.30
N ALA A 430 -6.39 -29.63 -38.13
CA ALA A 430 -6.36 -30.24 -36.82
C ALA A 430 -5.20 -29.66 -35.97
N ILE A 431 -5.53 -29.28 -34.74
CA ILE A 431 -4.59 -28.74 -33.76
C ILE A 431 -4.15 -29.86 -32.84
N ASP A 432 -2.84 -30.06 -32.73
CA ASP A 432 -2.26 -30.99 -31.74
C ASP A 432 -2.40 -30.37 -30.35
N GLN A 433 -3.24 -30.99 -29.52
CA GLN A 433 -3.55 -30.53 -28.17
C GLN A 433 -2.34 -30.61 -27.22
N GLY A 434 -1.42 -31.56 -27.44
CA GLY A 434 -0.18 -31.64 -26.68
C GLY A 434 0.76 -30.47 -27.01
N GLN A 435 0.89 -30.13 -28.29
CA GLN A 435 1.68 -28.97 -28.72
C GLN A 435 1.07 -27.65 -28.24
N LEU A 436 -0.26 -27.55 -28.24
CA LEU A 436 -0.98 -26.38 -27.73
C LEU A 436 -0.74 -26.17 -26.23
N SER A 437 -0.91 -27.24 -25.45
CA SER A 437 -0.64 -27.23 -24.00
C SER A 437 0.81 -26.82 -23.71
N GLN A 438 1.77 -27.38 -24.45
CA GLN A 438 3.18 -27.02 -24.30
C GLN A 438 3.46 -25.55 -24.65
N LEU A 439 2.85 -25.02 -25.71
CA LEU A 439 2.98 -23.61 -26.07
C LEU A 439 2.44 -22.70 -24.97
N HIS A 440 1.26 -23.02 -24.43
CA HIS A 440 0.64 -22.29 -23.33
C HIS A 440 1.50 -22.32 -22.05
N ASP A 441 2.02 -23.47 -21.65
CA ASP A 441 2.88 -23.58 -20.46
C ASP A 441 4.23 -22.86 -20.64
N ASN A 442 4.78 -22.88 -21.86
CA ASN A 442 5.98 -22.11 -22.18
C ASN A 442 5.73 -20.60 -22.08
N LEU A 443 4.59 -20.11 -22.59
CA LEU A 443 4.21 -18.70 -22.49
C LEU A 443 4.00 -18.28 -21.03
N ARG A 444 3.33 -19.10 -20.23
CA ARG A 444 3.14 -18.86 -18.79
C ARG A 444 4.47 -18.80 -18.06
N SER A 445 5.36 -19.76 -18.31
CA SER A 445 6.69 -19.82 -17.70
C SER A 445 7.55 -18.63 -18.11
N ALA A 446 7.49 -18.23 -19.38
CA ALA A 446 8.20 -17.05 -19.89
C ALA A 446 7.68 -15.75 -19.26
N ALA A 447 6.36 -15.57 -19.14
CA ALA A 447 5.77 -14.43 -18.45
C ALA A 447 6.21 -14.35 -16.98
N GLN A 448 6.22 -15.48 -16.27
CA GLN A 448 6.66 -15.54 -14.87
C GLN A 448 8.17 -15.26 -14.71
N ALA A 449 9.00 -15.76 -15.62
CA ALA A 449 10.45 -15.58 -15.58
C ALA A 449 10.92 -14.21 -16.11
N SER A 450 10.06 -13.51 -16.85
CA SER A 450 10.37 -12.22 -17.46
C SER A 450 10.82 -11.19 -16.42
N LYS A 451 11.94 -10.51 -16.67
CA LYS A 451 12.47 -9.46 -15.79
C LYS A 451 12.06 -8.06 -16.20
N HIS A 452 11.46 -7.93 -17.38
CA HIS A 452 11.11 -6.66 -18.00
C HIS A 452 9.58 -6.54 -18.09
N PRO A 453 8.94 -5.58 -17.38
CA PRO A 453 7.48 -5.51 -17.27
C PRO A 453 6.73 -5.43 -18.61
N ASP A 454 7.30 -4.73 -19.59
CA ASP A 454 6.78 -4.60 -20.95
C ASP A 454 6.76 -5.95 -21.69
N LEU A 455 7.85 -6.72 -21.61
CA LEU A 455 7.92 -8.07 -22.20
C LEU A 455 7.03 -9.06 -21.46
N ARG A 456 6.95 -8.96 -20.12
CA ARG A 456 6.01 -9.76 -19.31
C ARG A 456 4.57 -9.55 -19.78
N ALA A 457 4.16 -8.30 -19.93
CA ALA A 457 2.83 -7.96 -20.44
C ALA A 457 2.61 -8.53 -21.86
N ALA A 458 3.62 -8.45 -22.72
CA ALA A 458 3.56 -9.00 -24.07
C ALA A 458 3.42 -10.55 -24.08
N PHE A 459 4.11 -11.27 -23.19
CA PHE A 459 3.92 -12.72 -23.02
C PHE A 459 2.53 -13.07 -22.49
N LEU A 460 2.02 -12.30 -21.51
CA LEU A 460 0.68 -12.50 -20.99
C LEU A 460 -0.39 -12.25 -22.07
N ALA A 461 -0.19 -11.28 -22.96
CA ALA A 461 -1.08 -11.05 -24.09
C ALA A 461 -1.10 -12.25 -25.05
N LEU A 462 0.07 -12.81 -25.39
CA LEU A 462 0.15 -14.04 -26.20
C LEU A 462 -0.53 -15.22 -25.50
N LEU A 463 -0.36 -15.34 -24.18
CA LEU A 463 -0.98 -16.41 -23.40
C LEU A 463 -2.52 -16.39 -23.49
N GLN A 464 -3.14 -15.19 -23.51
CA GLN A 464 -4.59 -15.04 -23.62
C GLN A 464 -5.16 -15.53 -24.97
N GLU A 465 -4.33 -15.61 -26.01
CA GLU A 465 -4.75 -16.06 -27.34
C GLU A 465 -4.67 -17.58 -27.49
N VAL A 466 -3.85 -18.22 -26.66
CA VAL A 466 -3.59 -19.65 -26.66
C VAL A 466 -4.41 -20.26 -25.51
N LYS A 467 -5.73 -20.15 -25.57
CA LYS A 467 -6.58 -20.81 -24.58
C LYS A 467 -6.59 -22.33 -24.83
N PRO A 468 -6.43 -23.16 -23.78
CA PRO A 468 -6.59 -24.60 -23.91
C PRO A 468 -8.00 -25.01 -24.35
#